data_AF-A0AAD1SX00-F1
#
_entry.id   AF-A0AAD1SX00-F1
#
_cell.length_a   1.000
_cell.length_b   1.000
_cell.length_c   1.000
_cell.angle_alpha   90.00
_cell.angle_beta   90.00
_cell.angle_gamma   90.00
#
_symmetry.space_group_name_H-M   'P 1'
#
loop_
_entity.id
_entity.type
_entity.pdbx_description
1 polymer ?
#
loop_
_entity_poly.entity_id
_entity_poly.type
_entity_poly.pdbx_seq_one_letter_code
_entity_poly.pdbx_strand_id
1 'polypeptide(L)'
;MLFTGTTTGTIRSMKYPVTQCKEYNEYQGHAGPVTRLAVTCDDQYLLSISEDGCLMLWKISDKEGRGLKRDKELAYAEEVLITKSDLEEKNQVMSELETRVKELKMENEYQLRLKDMNYNEKLKELTEKFIQEMEVLKTTNQILKADKEKNDLKHQDEISELIEKQVREVQDLETSNNQKLLLEYEKYQELQGKSQRMQEEYEKQLHELEESKTLALEELTEHYEAKLQDKMSQLQWTQEEARQHQREHEETKKQIEEDGDLEIQDLKIRYERRLREERETSLRLKGETGIMRKKFSSLQKEIEERGNDIDRMKAEQQKLQGVIKSLEKDIQGLKREIQERDETIQDKEKRIYDLKKKNQELEKFKFVLDYKIKELKKQIEPRENEIKEMKEQIQEMEAELERFHKQNSLLDLNITELKQKLKATDREMHRERQKVRDIEAVVKRFKTDLHNCVGFIQEPKKLKDSIRELYSKYVQESDVAEIVGVDADIQREYAKQREHLERSLSTLQKKLVKDTEIHRADNVRVMQENVTLIKEINELRRELKVSRSKVHDLEEALGLTRKDRKSSLADSKGSSTDDRHSPRVLRLNAEEETARIMEMQRLEIKRLRDLIQSQEPILAIRPNSVGKLPAIAT
;
A
#
# COMPACT_ATOMS: atom_id res chain seq x y z
N MET A 1 -159.47 -113.73 25.84
CA MET A 1 -159.04 -112.43 25.27
C MET A 1 -159.18 -112.51 23.76
N LEU A 2 -159.41 -111.40 23.07
CA LEU A 2 -159.40 -111.35 21.61
C LEU A 2 -158.13 -110.62 21.15
N PHE A 3 -157.40 -111.22 20.22
CA PHE A 3 -156.22 -110.62 19.60
C PHE A 3 -156.54 -110.26 18.16
N THR A 4 -156.18 -109.05 17.74
CA THR A 4 -156.40 -108.58 16.36
C THR A 4 -155.11 -108.00 15.79
N GLY A 5 -154.87 -108.25 14.51
CA GLY A 5 -153.72 -107.73 13.77
C GLY A 5 -154.18 -106.58 12.90
N THR A 6 -153.39 -105.52 12.85
CA THR A 6 -153.68 -104.36 12.02
C THR A 6 -152.86 -104.39 10.73
N THR A 7 -153.29 -103.60 9.75
CA THR A 7 -152.56 -103.40 8.49
C THR A 7 -151.25 -102.64 8.67
N THR A 8 -150.97 -102.07 9.86
CA THR A 8 -149.72 -101.37 10.17
C THR A 8 -148.72 -102.24 10.94
N GLY A 9 -148.99 -103.55 11.08
CA GLY A 9 -148.07 -104.48 11.75
C GLY A 9 -148.17 -104.54 13.27
N THR A 10 -149.20 -103.91 13.85
CA THR A 10 -149.46 -103.98 15.29
C THR A 10 -150.44 -105.09 15.64
N ILE A 11 -150.24 -105.68 16.82
CA ILE A 11 -151.15 -106.64 17.41
C ILE A 11 -151.82 -105.99 18.62
N ARG A 12 -153.15 -106.03 18.64
CA ARG A 12 -153.96 -105.47 19.72
C ARG A 12 -154.56 -106.60 20.54
N SER A 13 -154.31 -106.55 21.84
CA SER A 13 -154.98 -107.40 22.83
C SER A 13 -156.12 -106.64 23.47
N MET A 14 -157.33 -107.18 23.36
CA MET A 14 -158.55 -106.57 23.90
C MET A 14 -159.39 -107.58 24.69
N LYS A 15 -160.09 -107.06 25.71
CA LYS A 15 -161.01 -107.85 26.52
C LYS A 15 -162.29 -108.10 25.72
N TYR A 16 -162.78 -109.34 25.75
CA TYR A 16 -163.99 -109.76 25.05
C TYR A 16 -165.12 -110.01 26.07
N PRO A 17 -166.38 -109.63 25.81
CA PRO A 17 -166.92 -108.97 24.61
C PRO A 17 -166.52 -107.49 24.49
N VAL A 18 -166.40 -106.99 23.25
CA VAL A 18 -165.87 -105.65 22.96
C VAL A 18 -166.91 -104.57 23.32
N THR A 19 -166.70 -103.86 24.43
CA THR A 19 -167.52 -102.70 24.84
C THR A 19 -167.13 -101.41 24.10
N GLN A 20 -168.06 -100.47 23.94
CA GLN A 20 -167.87 -99.20 23.17
C GLN A 20 -166.73 -98.28 23.67
N CYS A 21 -166.21 -98.48 24.89
CA CYS A 21 -165.01 -97.80 25.38
C CYS A 21 -163.73 -98.53 24.91
N LYS A 22 -162.86 -97.81 24.18
CA LYS A 22 -161.64 -98.28 23.50
C LYS A 22 -160.48 -98.60 24.45
N GLU A 23 -160.61 -99.61 25.30
CA GLU A 23 -159.47 -100.14 26.06
C GLU A 23 -158.84 -101.34 25.31
N TYR A 24 -157.73 -101.10 24.63
CA TYR A 24 -156.87 -102.16 24.06
C TYR A 24 -155.40 -101.86 24.33
N ASN A 25 -154.61 -102.92 24.48
CA ASN A 25 -153.15 -102.81 24.52
C ASN A 25 -152.61 -103.09 23.12
N GLU A 26 -151.80 -102.18 22.60
CA GLU A 26 -151.19 -102.30 21.28
C GLU A 26 -149.70 -102.62 21.39
N TYR A 27 -149.29 -103.65 20.65
CA TYR A 27 -147.91 -104.11 20.60
C TYR A 27 -147.45 -104.05 19.14
N GLN A 28 -146.47 -103.18 18.85
CA GLN A 28 -145.80 -103.16 17.55
C GLN A 28 -144.79 -104.29 17.51
N GLY A 29 -144.86 -105.12 16.47
CA GLY A 29 -143.83 -106.14 16.23
C GLY A 29 -143.43 -106.25 14.77
N HIS A 30 -144.39 -106.16 13.86
CA HIS A 30 -144.12 -106.29 12.43
C HIS A 30 -143.98 -104.92 11.76
N ALA A 31 -143.23 -104.85 10.68
CA ALA A 31 -143.03 -103.64 9.88
C ALA A 31 -144.07 -103.52 8.75
N GLY A 32 -144.75 -104.62 8.42
CA GLY A 32 -145.84 -104.70 7.43
C GLY A 32 -147.17 -105.20 7.99
N PRO A 33 -148.24 -105.26 7.17
CA PRO A 33 -149.55 -105.74 7.57
C PRO A 33 -149.51 -107.15 8.18
N VAL A 34 -150.17 -107.35 9.34
CA VAL A 34 -150.31 -108.70 9.91
C VAL A 34 -151.37 -109.45 9.10
N THR A 35 -150.92 -110.39 8.27
CA THR A 35 -151.78 -111.12 7.34
C THR A 35 -152.48 -112.31 8.00
N ARG A 36 -151.85 -112.92 9.02
CA ARG A 36 -152.47 -113.99 9.82
C ARG A 36 -152.08 -113.91 11.29
N LEU A 37 -153.05 -114.24 12.12
CA LEU A 37 -152.87 -114.49 13.55
C LEU A 37 -153.49 -115.83 13.90
N ALA A 38 -152.75 -116.65 14.62
CA ALA A 38 -153.23 -117.91 15.15
C ALA A 38 -152.73 -118.06 16.57
N VAL A 39 -153.63 -118.36 17.49
CA VAL A 39 -153.22 -118.81 18.82
C VAL A 39 -152.87 -120.29 18.70
N THR A 40 -151.74 -120.70 19.28
CA THR A 40 -151.35 -122.11 19.34
C THR A 40 -152.43 -122.90 20.09
N CYS A 41 -152.62 -124.18 19.76
CA CYS A 41 -153.69 -125.00 20.33
C CYS A 41 -153.65 -125.16 21.86
N ASP A 42 -152.52 -124.82 22.48
CA ASP A 42 -152.32 -124.80 23.92
C ASP A 42 -152.56 -123.43 24.58
N ASP A 43 -153.02 -122.44 23.80
CA ASP A 43 -153.28 -121.05 24.20
C ASP A 43 -152.09 -120.32 24.85
N GLN A 44 -150.87 -120.85 24.71
CA GLN A 44 -149.68 -120.25 25.33
C GLN A 44 -149.03 -119.20 24.45
N TYR A 45 -149.16 -119.34 23.14
CA TYR A 45 -148.49 -118.46 22.19
C TYR A 45 -149.46 -117.97 21.14
N LEU A 46 -149.34 -116.68 20.81
CA LEU A 46 -149.95 -116.10 19.64
C LEU A 46 -148.88 -116.04 18.56
N LEU A 47 -149.13 -116.70 17.44
CA LEU A 47 -148.31 -116.63 16.24
C LEU A 47 -148.87 -115.52 15.35
N SER A 48 -148.01 -114.61 14.95
CA SER A 48 -148.34 -113.57 13.97
C SER A 48 -147.40 -113.62 12.79
N ILE A 49 -147.98 -113.57 11.60
CA ILE A 49 -147.24 -113.55 10.33
C ILE A 49 -147.59 -112.25 9.63
N SER A 50 -146.56 -111.57 9.14
CA SER A 50 -146.66 -110.34 8.39
C SER A 50 -146.23 -110.54 6.94
N GLU A 51 -146.70 -109.66 6.06
CA GLU A 51 -146.31 -109.61 4.65
C GLU A 51 -144.81 -109.26 4.46
N ASP A 52 -144.15 -108.74 5.50
CA ASP A 52 -142.69 -108.53 5.53
C ASP A 52 -141.87 -109.84 5.62
N GLY A 53 -142.55 -111.00 5.64
CA GLY A 53 -141.93 -112.32 5.71
C GLY A 53 -141.52 -112.75 7.12
N CYS A 54 -141.80 -111.94 8.14
CA CYS A 54 -141.49 -112.27 9.53
C CYS A 54 -142.63 -113.06 10.17
N LEU A 55 -142.27 -114.13 10.87
CA LEU A 55 -143.15 -114.86 11.79
C LEU A 55 -142.67 -114.56 13.21
N MET A 56 -143.56 -114.00 14.04
CA MET A 56 -143.29 -113.71 15.44
C MET A 56 -144.18 -114.53 16.36
N LEU A 57 -143.57 -115.00 17.46
CA LEU A 57 -144.16 -115.91 18.43
C LEU A 57 -144.28 -115.16 19.75
N TRP A 58 -145.50 -114.80 20.12
CA TRP A 58 -145.80 -113.95 21.27
C TRP A 58 -146.26 -114.83 22.41
N LYS A 59 -145.60 -114.74 23.56
CA LYS A 59 -146.05 -115.46 24.75
C LYS A 59 -147.26 -114.76 25.34
N ILE A 60 -148.38 -115.48 25.43
CA ILE A 60 -149.60 -114.99 26.06
C ILE A 60 -149.49 -115.24 27.57
N SER A 61 -149.54 -114.16 28.35
CA SER A 61 -149.54 -114.22 29.82
C SER A 61 -150.60 -113.29 30.39
N ASP A 62 -151.23 -113.68 31.50
CA ASP A 62 -152.20 -112.84 32.21
C ASP A 62 -151.50 -111.69 32.94
N LYS A 63 -152.22 -110.60 33.28
CA LYS A 63 -151.67 -109.35 33.86
C LYS A 63 -150.93 -109.55 35.21
N GLU A 64 -151.03 -110.72 35.83
CA GLU A 64 -150.25 -111.13 37.02
C GLU A 64 -149.09 -112.11 36.72
N GLY A 65 -148.73 -112.32 35.46
CA GLY A 65 -147.50 -113.02 35.06
C GLY A 65 -147.48 -114.55 35.21
N ARG A 66 -148.63 -115.20 35.44
CA ARG A 66 -148.74 -116.67 35.54
C ARG A 66 -149.28 -117.25 34.21
N GLY A 67 -148.50 -118.09 33.53
CA GLY A 67 -148.86 -118.69 32.24
C GLY A 67 -149.98 -119.75 32.34
N LEU A 68 -150.71 -119.98 31.23
CA LEU A 68 -151.77 -121.00 31.15
C LEU A 68 -151.18 -122.41 31.36
N LYS A 69 -151.60 -123.09 32.44
CA LYS A 69 -151.24 -124.48 32.72
C LYS A 69 -152.07 -125.43 31.85
N ARG A 70 -151.37 -126.35 31.16
CA ARG A 70 -151.96 -127.49 30.43
C ARG A 70 -152.89 -128.32 31.32
N ASP A 71 -153.97 -128.84 30.74
CA ASP A 71 -154.50 -130.14 31.11
C ASP A 71 -154.51 -131.06 29.87
N LYS A 72 -153.65 -132.08 29.98
CA LYS A 72 -153.56 -133.38 29.28
C LYS A 72 -153.56 -133.45 27.74
N GLU A 73 -152.43 -133.98 27.26
CA GLU A 73 -152.16 -134.54 25.95
C GLU A 73 -153.20 -135.60 25.55
N LEU A 74 -153.80 -135.41 24.37
CA LEU A 74 -154.60 -136.43 23.68
C LEU A 74 -153.66 -137.52 23.16
N ALA A 75 -153.70 -138.69 23.80
CA ALA A 75 -153.15 -139.91 23.26
C ALA A 75 -153.98 -140.33 22.03
N TYR A 76 -153.43 -140.21 20.83
CA TYR A 76 -154.01 -140.82 19.64
C TYR A 76 -153.80 -142.34 19.71
N ALA A 77 -154.87 -143.08 19.51
CA ALA A 77 -154.87 -144.54 19.47
C ALA A 77 -154.10 -145.05 18.24
N GLU A 78 -153.11 -145.91 18.48
CA GLU A 78 -152.35 -146.64 17.45
C GLU A 78 -153.19 -147.80 16.86
N GLU A 79 -154.27 -147.51 16.16
CA GLU A 79 -154.86 -148.51 15.26
C GLU A 79 -154.31 -148.31 13.85
N VAL A 80 -153.26 -149.09 13.57
CA VAL A 80 -152.52 -149.11 12.31
C VAL A 80 -153.22 -150.05 11.32
N LEU A 81 -153.87 -149.45 10.32
CA LEU A 81 -154.42 -150.10 9.12
C LEU A 81 -153.38 -150.14 7.99
N ILE A 82 -152.20 -150.68 8.26
CA ILE A 82 -151.18 -150.90 7.24
C ILE A 82 -150.64 -152.31 7.43
N THR A 83 -150.47 -153.05 6.34
CA THR A 83 -149.93 -154.40 6.39
C THR A 83 -148.49 -154.37 6.89
N LYS A 84 -148.08 -155.41 7.63
CA LYS A 84 -146.73 -155.54 8.20
C LYS A 84 -145.62 -155.32 7.15
N SER A 85 -145.89 -155.65 5.88
CA SER A 85 -145.02 -155.40 4.72
C SER A 85 -144.62 -153.93 4.56
N ASP A 86 -145.59 -153.02 4.64
CA ASP A 86 -145.39 -151.62 4.26
C ASP A 86 -144.62 -150.89 5.37
N LEU A 87 -144.82 -151.29 6.62
CA LEU A 87 -144.05 -150.81 7.76
C LEU A 87 -142.60 -151.29 7.69
N GLU A 88 -142.37 -152.56 7.31
CA GLU A 88 -141.03 -153.12 7.10
C GLU A 88 -140.30 -152.39 5.96
N GLU A 89 -140.95 -152.12 4.83
CA GLU A 89 -140.36 -151.33 3.73
C GLU A 89 -140.00 -149.90 4.16
N LYS A 90 -140.87 -149.22 4.90
CA LYS A 90 -140.59 -147.86 5.38
C LYS A 90 -139.44 -147.83 6.38
N ASN A 91 -139.33 -148.83 7.27
CA ASN A 91 -138.20 -148.95 8.19
C ASN A 91 -136.89 -149.25 7.45
N GLN A 92 -136.92 -150.05 6.38
CA GLN A 92 -135.77 -150.31 5.52
C GLN A 92 -135.27 -149.01 4.88
N VAL A 93 -136.17 -148.23 4.26
CA VAL A 93 -135.85 -146.95 3.62
C VAL A 93 -135.30 -145.93 4.62
N MET A 94 -135.86 -145.88 5.83
CA MET A 94 -135.34 -145.04 6.93
C MET A 94 -133.89 -145.41 7.28
N SER A 95 -133.58 -146.69 7.43
CA SER A 95 -132.22 -147.16 7.71
C SER A 95 -131.23 -146.83 6.58
N GLU A 96 -131.66 -146.91 5.32
CA GLU A 96 -130.86 -146.52 4.15
C GLU A 96 -130.58 -145.01 4.11
N LEU A 97 -131.57 -144.18 4.44
CA LEU A 97 -131.37 -142.73 4.51
C LEU A 97 -130.46 -142.33 5.68
N GLU A 98 -130.59 -142.98 6.84
CA GLU A 98 -129.71 -142.73 7.99
C GLU A 98 -128.25 -143.07 7.68
N THR A 99 -128.01 -144.18 6.99
CA THR A 99 -126.66 -144.56 6.54
C THR A 99 -126.12 -143.55 5.52
N ARG A 100 -126.94 -143.11 4.56
CA ARG A 100 -126.55 -142.07 3.58
C ARG A 100 -126.21 -140.73 4.23
N VAL A 101 -126.93 -140.31 5.26
CA VAL A 101 -126.63 -139.08 6.01
C VAL A 101 -125.32 -139.22 6.79
N LYS A 102 -125.05 -140.39 7.38
CA LYS A 102 -123.76 -140.66 8.06
C LYS A 102 -122.60 -140.61 7.07
N GLU A 103 -122.75 -141.20 5.89
CA GLU A 103 -121.74 -141.14 4.81
C GLU A 103 -121.46 -139.69 4.38
N LEU A 104 -122.50 -138.90 4.08
CA LEU A 104 -122.34 -137.51 3.67
C LEU A 104 -121.71 -136.64 4.75
N LYS A 105 -122.02 -136.89 6.03
CA LYS A 105 -121.35 -136.20 7.15
C LYS A 105 -119.86 -136.51 7.19
N MET A 106 -119.48 -137.79 7.07
CA MET A 106 -118.07 -138.18 7.06
C MET A 106 -117.33 -137.60 5.84
N GLU A 107 -117.96 -137.60 4.67
CA GLU A 107 -117.35 -137.03 3.45
C GLU A 107 -117.16 -135.51 3.54
N ASN A 108 -118.13 -134.78 4.09
CA ASN A 108 -118.01 -133.34 4.27
C ASN A 108 -116.94 -132.99 5.33
N GLU A 109 -116.87 -133.73 6.43
CA GLU A 109 -115.82 -133.56 7.44
C GLU A 109 -114.43 -133.85 6.86
N TYR A 110 -114.31 -134.89 6.05
CA TYR A 110 -113.07 -135.21 5.33
C TYR A 110 -112.66 -134.08 4.37
N GLN A 111 -113.59 -133.55 3.57
CA GLN A 111 -113.34 -132.41 2.68
C GLN A 111 -112.91 -131.15 3.44
N LEU A 112 -113.49 -130.90 4.61
CA LEU A 112 -113.12 -129.77 5.46
C LEU A 112 -111.66 -129.90 5.94
N ARG A 113 -111.28 -131.08 6.46
CA ARG A 113 -109.90 -131.36 6.88
C ARG A 113 -108.90 -131.26 5.74
N LEU A 114 -109.27 -131.70 4.54
CA LEU A 114 -108.44 -131.57 3.34
C LEU A 114 -108.19 -130.10 2.96
N LYS A 115 -109.22 -129.24 3.07
CA LYS A 115 -109.08 -127.80 2.84
C LYS A 115 -108.22 -127.14 3.92
N ASP A 116 -108.41 -127.49 5.20
CA ASP A 116 -107.61 -126.97 6.30
C ASP A 116 -106.13 -127.39 6.17
N MET A 117 -105.89 -128.63 5.74
CA MET A 117 -104.54 -129.12 5.44
C MET A 117 -103.89 -128.30 4.31
N ASN A 118 -104.61 -128.09 3.21
CA ASN A 118 -104.12 -127.32 2.05
C ASN A 118 -103.89 -125.84 2.39
N TYR A 119 -104.77 -125.20 3.16
CA TYR A 119 -104.57 -123.82 3.61
C TYR A 119 -103.39 -123.71 4.58
N ASN A 120 -103.22 -124.66 5.49
CA ASN A 120 -102.05 -124.69 6.37
C ASN A 120 -100.74 -124.88 5.60
N GLU A 121 -100.74 -125.71 4.56
CA GLU A 121 -99.58 -125.90 3.69
C GLU A 121 -99.23 -124.61 2.94
N LYS A 122 -100.22 -123.95 2.31
CA LYS A 122 -100.04 -122.64 1.67
C LYS A 122 -99.56 -121.56 2.65
N LEU A 123 -100.07 -121.56 3.88
CA LEU A 123 -99.67 -120.60 4.91
C LEU A 123 -98.22 -120.82 5.31
N LYS A 124 -97.79 -122.08 5.45
CA LYS A 124 -96.39 -122.45 5.73
C LYS A 124 -95.48 -122.03 4.58
N GLU A 125 -95.81 -122.38 3.34
CA GLU A 125 -95.02 -121.98 2.16
C GLU A 125 -94.85 -120.46 2.08
N LEU A 126 -95.93 -119.71 2.31
CA LEU A 126 -95.88 -118.24 2.28
C LEU A 126 -95.03 -117.68 3.42
N THR A 127 -95.15 -118.27 4.62
CA THR A 127 -94.35 -117.87 5.79
C THR A 127 -92.86 -118.17 5.56
N GLU A 128 -92.53 -119.33 4.99
CA GLU A 128 -91.15 -119.68 4.63
C GLU A 128 -90.57 -118.72 3.58
N LYS A 129 -91.34 -118.36 2.54
CA LYS A 129 -90.93 -117.35 1.55
C LYS A 129 -90.63 -116.00 2.20
N PHE A 130 -91.50 -115.51 3.08
CA PHE A 130 -91.26 -114.25 3.79
C PHE A 130 -90.06 -114.31 4.72
N ILE A 131 -89.84 -115.44 5.41
CA ILE A 131 -88.65 -115.64 6.24
C ILE A 131 -87.39 -115.60 5.38
N GLN A 132 -87.37 -116.30 4.25
CA GLN A 132 -86.24 -116.28 3.30
C GLN A 132 -85.97 -114.87 2.76
N GLU A 133 -87.00 -114.15 2.33
CA GLU A 133 -86.86 -112.76 1.87
C GLU A 133 -86.33 -111.83 2.97
N MET A 134 -86.81 -112.00 4.21
CA MET A 134 -86.34 -111.24 5.36
C MET A 134 -84.88 -111.55 5.70
N GLU A 135 -84.46 -112.81 5.61
CA GLU A 135 -83.06 -113.22 5.80
C GLU A 135 -82.14 -112.67 4.70
N VAL A 136 -82.58 -112.70 3.43
CA VAL A 136 -81.86 -112.09 2.31
C VAL A 136 -81.75 -110.57 2.49
N LEU A 137 -82.83 -109.90 2.90
CA LEU A 137 -82.80 -108.45 3.17
C LEU A 137 -81.91 -108.10 4.36
N LYS A 138 -81.85 -108.97 5.38
CA LYS A 138 -80.99 -108.79 6.56
C LYS A 138 -79.52 -108.96 6.21
N THR A 139 -79.17 -109.99 5.44
CA THR A 139 -77.80 -110.23 4.98
C THR A 139 -77.33 -109.14 4.02
N THR A 140 -78.16 -108.70 3.07
CA THR A 140 -77.84 -107.56 2.18
C THR A 140 -77.66 -106.26 2.96
N ASN A 141 -78.50 -105.96 3.97
CA ASN A 141 -78.29 -104.80 4.84
C ASN A 141 -76.98 -104.87 5.63
N GLN A 142 -76.59 -106.07 6.11
CA GLN A 142 -75.32 -106.25 6.82
C GLN A 142 -74.13 -106.00 5.89
N ILE A 143 -74.16 -106.51 4.66
CA ILE A 143 -73.12 -106.27 3.65
C ILE A 143 -73.04 -104.77 3.31
N LEU A 144 -74.18 -104.12 3.04
CA LEU A 144 -74.20 -102.68 2.75
C LEU A 144 -73.67 -101.82 3.91
N LYS A 145 -73.94 -102.21 5.16
CA LYS A 145 -73.36 -101.54 6.32
C LYS A 145 -71.84 -101.71 6.39
N ALA A 146 -71.34 -102.93 6.17
CA ALA A 146 -69.91 -103.20 6.15
C ALA A 146 -69.20 -102.47 5.00
N ASP A 147 -69.80 -102.41 3.82
CA ASP A 147 -69.25 -101.67 2.67
C ASP A 147 -69.26 -100.16 2.91
N LYS A 148 -70.32 -99.63 3.55
CA LYS A 148 -70.35 -98.23 3.97
C LYS A 148 -69.24 -97.92 4.96
N GLU A 149 -69.11 -98.70 6.03
CA GLU A 149 -68.05 -98.53 7.04
C GLU A 149 -66.65 -98.62 6.42
N LYS A 150 -66.45 -99.54 5.48
CA LYS A 150 -65.19 -99.67 4.73
C LYS A 150 -64.89 -98.43 3.88
N ASN A 151 -65.89 -97.86 3.20
CA ASN A 151 -65.71 -96.65 2.40
C ASN A 151 -65.50 -95.42 3.28
N ASP A 152 -66.21 -95.30 4.40
CA ASP A 152 -66.03 -94.22 5.37
C ASP A 152 -64.60 -94.24 5.94
N LEU A 153 -64.06 -95.42 6.26
CA LEU A 153 -62.67 -95.59 6.68
C LEU A 153 -61.67 -95.18 5.59
N LYS A 154 -61.87 -95.62 4.34
CA LYS A 154 -61.00 -95.22 3.22
C LYS A 154 -61.00 -93.70 3.02
N HIS A 155 -62.15 -93.05 3.08
CA HIS A 155 -62.23 -91.61 2.94
C HIS A 155 -61.59 -90.88 4.13
N GLN A 156 -61.72 -91.40 5.35
CA GLN A 156 -60.99 -90.87 6.50
C GLN A 156 -59.48 -91.00 6.33
N ASP A 157 -58.99 -92.12 5.81
CA ASP A 157 -57.57 -92.33 5.54
C ASP A 157 -57.08 -91.39 4.43
N GLU A 158 -57.82 -91.25 3.32
CA GLU A 158 -57.51 -90.32 2.23
C GLU A 158 -57.47 -88.86 2.70
N ILE A 159 -58.44 -88.45 3.53
CA ILE A 159 -58.47 -87.10 4.12
C ILE A 159 -57.28 -86.91 5.06
N SER A 160 -56.95 -87.91 5.88
CA SER A 160 -55.82 -87.83 6.82
C SER A 160 -54.49 -87.72 6.07
N GLU A 161 -54.29 -88.52 5.01
CA GLU A 161 -53.12 -88.42 4.14
C GLU A 161 -53.02 -87.06 3.44
N LEU A 162 -54.14 -86.50 2.98
CA LEU A 162 -54.17 -85.19 2.34
C LEU A 162 -53.82 -84.08 3.33
N ILE A 163 -54.35 -84.13 4.55
CA ILE A 163 -54.04 -83.19 5.63
C ILE A 163 -52.56 -83.29 5.99
N GLU A 164 -52.01 -84.50 6.16
CA GLU A 164 -50.59 -84.68 6.45
C GLU A 164 -49.70 -84.12 5.34
N LYS A 165 -50.06 -84.32 4.07
CA LYS A 165 -49.34 -83.73 2.93
C LYS A 165 -49.38 -82.21 2.97
N GLN A 166 -50.56 -81.60 3.17
CA GLN A 166 -50.68 -80.15 3.26
C GLN A 166 -49.91 -79.57 4.44
N VAL A 167 -49.93 -80.22 5.61
CA VAL A 167 -49.15 -79.79 6.78
C VAL A 167 -47.66 -79.82 6.47
N ARG A 168 -47.15 -80.90 5.84
CA ARG A 168 -45.74 -80.97 5.42
C ARG A 168 -45.40 -79.89 4.39
N GLU A 169 -46.23 -79.67 3.38
CA GLU A 169 -46.01 -78.62 2.37
C GLU A 169 -45.95 -77.22 3.00
N VAL A 170 -46.84 -76.91 3.93
CA VAL A 170 -46.82 -75.63 4.67
C VAL A 170 -45.55 -75.52 5.49
N GLN A 171 -45.15 -76.58 6.19
CA GLN A 171 -43.93 -76.59 7.00
C GLN A 171 -42.66 -76.45 6.15
N ASP A 172 -42.60 -77.09 4.99
CA ASP A 172 -41.49 -76.97 4.03
C ASP A 172 -41.42 -75.55 3.43
N LEU A 173 -42.58 -74.94 3.15
CA LEU A 173 -42.64 -73.55 2.68
C LEU A 173 -42.21 -72.55 3.78
N GLU A 174 -42.66 -72.76 5.01
CA GLU A 174 -42.26 -71.93 6.17
C GLU A 174 -40.76 -72.03 6.42
N THR A 175 -40.20 -73.25 6.43
CA THR A 175 -38.75 -73.44 6.62
C THR A 175 -37.94 -72.83 5.47
N SER A 176 -38.37 -73.00 4.22
CA SER A 176 -37.75 -72.37 3.04
C SER A 176 -37.77 -70.84 3.11
N ASN A 177 -38.92 -70.26 3.48
CA ASN A 177 -39.04 -68.81 3.62
C ASN A 177 -38.23 -68.27 4.80
N ASN A 178 -38.24 -68.96 5.94
CA ASN A 178 -37.43 -68.59 7.10
C ASN A 178 -35.92 -68.64 6.77
N GLN A 179 -35.48 -69.64 6.00
CA GLN A 179 -34.10 -69.74 5.55
C GLN A 179 -33.72 -68.59 4.59
N LYS A 180 -34.61 -68.22 3.64
CA LYS A 180 -34.39 -67.05 2.78
C LYS A 180 -34.34 -65.75 3.57
N LEU A 181 -35.22 -65.60 4.57
CA LEU A 181 -35.25 -64.42 5.43
C LEU A 181 -33.96 -64.30 6.24
N LEU A 182 -33.44 -65.42 6.77
CA LEU A 182 -32.17 -65.47 7.47
C LEU A 182 -31.00 -65.01 6.57
N LEU A 183 -30.93 -65.53 5.35
CA LEU A 183 -29.90 -65.15 4.38
C LEU A 183 -29.96 -63.66 3.99
N GLU A 184 -31.16 -63.12 3.78
CA GLU A 184 -31.32 -61.68 3.54
C GLU A 184 -30.97 -60.84 4.77
N TYR A 185 -31.23 -61.35 5.98
CA TYR A 185 -30.83 -60.68 7.22
C TYR A 185 -29.30 -60.68 7.41
N GLU A 186 -28.62 -61.80 7.13
CA GLU A 186 -27.15 -61.88 7.14
C GLU A 186 -26.55 -60.93 6.10
N LYS A 187 -27.10 -60.91 4.88
CA LYS A 187 -26.67 -59.99 3.83
C LYS A 187 -26.90 -58.53 4.20
N TYR A 188 -28.02 -58.21 4.86
CA TYR A 188 -28.29 -56.87 5.38
C TYR A 188 -27.28 -56.49 6.47
N GLN A 189 -26.99 -57.38 7.43
CA GLN A 189 -25.97 -57.13 8.45
C GLN A 189 -24.58 -56.94 7.86
N GLU A 190 -24.18 -57.75 6.86
CA GLU A 190 -22.91 -57.56 6.16
C GLU A 190 -22.84 -56.21 5.45
N LEU A 191 -23.92 -55.82 4.76
CA LEU A 191 -23.99 -54.55 4.05
C LEU A 191 -23.96 -53.37 5.03
N GLN A 192 -24.68 -53.48 6.14
CA GLN A 192 -24.65 -52.49 7.24
C GLN A 192 -23.24 -52.37 7.82
N GLY A 193 -22.58 -53.49 8.09
CA GLY A 193 -21.20 -53.50 8.59
C GLY A 193 -20.17 -52.99 7.58
N LYS A 194 -20.39 -53.17 6.27
CA LYS A 194 -19.56 -52.56 5.21
C LYS A 194 -19.80 -51.05 5.13
N SER A 195 -21.05 -50.60 5.19
CA SER A 195 -21.41 -49.19 5.20
C SER A 195 -20.81 -48.47 6.41
N GLN A 196 -20.88 -49.08 7.59
CA GLN A 196 -20.35 -48.50 8.81
C GLN A 196 -18.83 -48.39 8.77
N ARG A 197 -18.12 -49.44 8.32
CA ARG A 197 -16.66 -49.39 8.11
C ARG A 197 -16.24 -48.32 7.10
N MET A 198 -16.96 -48.22 5.99
CA MET A 198 -16.71 -47.19 4.99
C MET A 198 -16.90 -45.79 5.57
N GLN A 199 -17.94 -45.59 6.39
CA GLN A 199 -18.21 -44.33 7.06
C GLN A 199 -17.10 -43.98 8.08
N GLU A 200 -16.67 -44.95 8.89
CA GLU A 200 -15.56 -44.79 9.84
C GLU A 200 -14.23 -44.46 9.14
N GLU A 201 -13.95 -45.09 8.00
CA GLU A 201 -12.77 -44.79 7.18
C GLU A 201 -12.83 -43.39 6.59
N TYR A 202 -13.99 -42.95 6.09
CA TYR A 202 -14.17 -41.58 5.60
C TYR A 202 -14.06 -40.55 6.72
N GLU A 203 -14.63 -40.81 7.89
CA GLU A 203 -14.50 -39.93 9.06
C GLU A 203 -13.04 -39.83 9.52
N LYS A 204 -12.29 -40.93 9.53
CA LYS A 204 -10.84 -40.90 9.80
C LYS A 204 -10.07 -40.08 8.77
N GLN A 205 -10.33 -40.28 7.48
CA GLN A 205 -9.66 -39.50 6.42
C GLN A 205 -9.96 -38.01 6.52
N LEU A 206 -11.22 -37.66 6.84
CA LEU A 206 -11.61 -36.27 7.10
C LEU A 206 -10.87 -35.70 8.31
N HIS A 207 -10.78 -36.47 9.39
CA HIS A 207 -10.10 -36.04 10.61
C HIS A 207 -8.59 -35.85 10.39
N GLU A 208 -7.91 -36.80 9.76
CA GLU A 208 -6.48 -36.71 9.41
C GLU A 208 -6.21 -35.53 8.48
N LEU A 209 -7.10 -35.27 7.52
CA LEU A 209 -6.99 -34.13 6.62
C LEU A 209 -7.20 -32.80 7.37
N GLU A 210 -8.18 -32.72 8.27
CA GLU A 210 -8.39 -31.56 9.13
C GLU A 210 -7.18 -31.30 10.03
N GLU A 211 -6.65 -32.31 10.71
CA GLU A 211 -5.47 -32.22 11.56
C GLU A 211 -4.23 -31.77 10.77
N SER A 212 -3.98 -32.35 9.60
CA SER A 212 -2.85 -31.93 8.75
C SER A 212 -3.00 -30.49 8.28
N LYS A 213 -4.23 -30.05 7.99
CA LYS A 213 -4.52 -28.67 7.60
C LYS A 213 -4.37 -27.71 8.77
N THR A 214 -4.82 -28.07 9.97
CA THR A 214 -4.65 -27.23 11.16
C THR A 214 -3.18 -27.09 11.50
N LEU A 215 -2.40 -28.18 11.47
CA LEU A 215 -0.95 -28.13 11.68
C LEU A 215 -0.26 -27.24 10.64
N ALA A 216 -0.58 -27.38 9.35
CA ALA A 216 -0.01 -26.53 8.31
C ALA A 216 -0.39 -25.04 8.48
N LEU A 217 -1.60 -24.76 8.95
CA LEU A 217 -2.03 -23.40 9.27
C LEU A 217 -1.28 -22.86 10.49
N GLU A 218 -1.12 -23.64 11.55
CA GLU A 218 -0.36 -23.27 12.74
C GLU A 218 1.10 -22.97 12.39
N GLU A 219 1.79 -23.86 11.68
CA GLU A 219 3.17 -23.65 11.21
C GLU A 219 3.30 -22.38 10.37
N LEU A 220 2.35 -22.14 9.46
CA LEU A 220 2.34 -20.94 8.63
C LEU A 220 2.11 -19.68 9.48
N THR A 221 1.23 -19.77 10.48
CA THR A 221 0.92 -18.66 11.39
C THR A 221 2.15 -18.32 12.24
N GLU A 222 2.79 -19.32 12.85
CA GLU A 222 4.02 -19.16 13.63
C GLU A 222 5.15 -18.58 12.78
N HIS A 223 5.35 -19.07 11.54
CA HIS A 223 6.35 -18.53 10.64
C HIS A 223 6.12 -17.04 10.33
N TYR A 224 4.86 -16.65 10.08
CA TYR A 224 4.55 -15.24 9.84
C TYR A 224 4.63 -14.38 11.10
N GLU A 225 4.22 -14.89 12.26
CA GLU A 225 4.38 -14.19 13.54
C GLU A 225 5.85 -13.96 13.87
N ALA A 226 6.71 -14.96 13.72
CA ALA A 226 8.15 -14.83 13.89
C ALA A 226 8.74 -13.77 12.94
N LYS A 227 8.34 -13.79 11.66
CA LYS A 227 8.78 -12.79 10.68
C LYS A 227 8.29 -11.38 11.03
N LEU A 228 7.09 -11.26 11.60
CA LEU A 228 6.52 -9.99 12.05
C LEU A 228 7.30 -9.46 13.26
N GLN A 229 7.64 -10.33 14.20
CA GLN A 229 8.43 -10.01 15.39
C GLN A 229 9.87 -9.59 15.03
N ASP A 230 10.51 -10.27 14.08
CA ASP A 230 11.81 -9.88 13.52
C ASP A 230 11.75 -8.49 12.89
N LYS A 231 10.70 -8.22 12.10
CA LYS A 231 10.51 -6.91 11.46
C LYS A 231 10.22 -5.81 12.47
N MET A 232 9.44 -6.10 13.51
CA MET A 232 9.22 -5.18 14.62
C MET A 232 10.53 -4.87 15.35
N SER A 233 11.37 -5.88 15.60
CA SER A 233 12.66 -5.70 16.27
C SER A 233 13.62 -4.86 15.42
N GLN A 234 13.68 -5.09 14.10
CA GLN A 234 14.45 -4.26 13.16
C GLN A 234 13.95 -2.80 13.15
N LEU A 235 12.64 -2.60 13.16
CA LEU A 235 12.05 -1.26 13.20
C LEU A 235 12.39 -0.55 14.52
N GLN A 236 12.28 -1.23 15.66
CA GLN A 236 12.67 -0.67 16.95
C GLN A 236 14.15 -0.30 16.99
N TRP A 237 15.03 -1.17 16.48
CA TRP A 237 16.46 -0.92 16.43
C TRP A 237 16.80 0.32 15.59
N THR A 238 16.27 0.40 14.35
CA THR A 238 16.46 1.56 13.48
C THR A 238 15.87 2.85 14.06
N GLN A 239 14.75 2.76 14.78
CA GLN A 239 14.14 3.90 15.45
C GLN A 239 14.98 4.38 16.65
N GLU A 240 15.61 3.48 17.38
CA GLU A 240 16.52 3.83 18.48
C GLU A 240 17.83 4.42 17.95
N GLU A 241 18.40 3.88 16.86
CA GLU A 241 19.55 4.48 16.17
C GLU A 241 19.24 5.90 15.66
N ALA A 242 18.08 6.10 15.05
CA ALA A 242 17.64 7.42 14.61
C ALA A 242 17.50 8.40 15.79
N ARG A 243 16.97 7.93 16.93
CA ARG A 243 16.92 8.72 18.17
C ARG A 243 18.30 9.06 18.70
N GLN A 244 19.23 8.12 18.65
CA GLN A 244 20.61 8.33 19.09
C GLN A 244 21.30 9.38 18.21
N HIS A 245 21.24 9.24 16.89
CA HIS A 245 21.78 10.24 15.96
C HIS A 245 21.13 11.61 16.12
N GLN A 246 19.84 11.67 16.41
CA GLN A 246 19.15 12.94 16.70
C GLN A 246 19.72 13.60 17.96
N ARG A 247 19.94 12.83 19.04
CA ARG A 247 20.55 13.35 20.27
C ARG A 247 21.99 13.83 20.04
N GLU A 248 22.80 13.05 19.33
CA GLU A 248 24.17 13.41 18.96
C GLU A 248 24.20 14.70 18.13
N HIS A 249 23.27 14.84 17.17
CA HIS A 249 23.16 16.05 16.35
C HIS A 249 22.73 17.28 17.18
N GLU A 250 21.76 17.12 18.08
CA GLU A 250 21.34 18.19 18.99
C GLU A 250 22.48 18.64 19.91
N GLU A 251 23.26 17.70 20.44
CA GLU A 251 24.42 18.01 21.27
C GLU A 251 25.53 18.72 20.47
N THR A 252 25.83 18.24 19.26
CA THR A 252 26.79 18.90 18.35
C THR A 252 26.35 20.31 18.01
N LYS A 253 25.06 20.50 17.71
CA LYS A 253 24.49 21.82 17.42
C LYS A 253 24.65 22.76 18.63
N LYS A 254 24.35 22.28 19.83
CA LYS A 254 24.49 23.06 21.05
C LYS A 254 25.94 23.49 21.29
N GLN A 255 26.92 22.60 21.07
CA GLN A 255 28.34 22.94 21.16
C GLN A 255 28.73 24.03 20.16
N ILE A 256 28.28 23.94 18.90
CA ILE A 256 28.56 24.96 17.88
C ILE A 256 27.92 26.32 18.25
N GLU A 257 26.72 26.32 18.80
CA GLU A 257 26.05 27.54 19.26
C GLU A 257 26.83 28.18 20.43
N GLU A 258 27.25 27.39 21.41
CA GLU A 258 28.06 27.86 22.54
C GLU A 258 29.42 28.41 22.09
N ASP A 259 30.12 27.72 21.19
CA ASP A 259 31.39 28.19 20.61
C ASP A 259 31.20 29.50 19.83
N GLY A 260 30.13 29.60 19.04
CA GLY A 260 29.78 30.81 18.31
C GLY A 260 29.50 32.00 19.23
N ASP A 261 28.76 31.78 20.32
CA ASP A 261 28.49 32.81 21.32
C ASP A 261 29.78 33.28 22.03
N LEU A 262 30.68 32.35 22.36
CA LEU A 262 31.99 32.68 22.94
C LEU A 262 32.86 33.49 21.96
N GLU A 263 32.89 33.13 20.68
CA GLU A 263 33.61 33.90 19.65
C GLU A 263 33.04 35.30 19.48
N ILE A 264 31.71 35.44 19.45
CA ILE A 264 31.04 36.74 19.37
C ILE A 264 31.38 37.59 20.60
N GLN A 265 31.36 36.99 21.79
CA GLN A 265 31.69 37.69 23.03
C GLN A 265 33.15 38.17 23.03
N ASP A 266 34.09 37.32 22.61
CA ASP A 266 35.50 37.70 22.54
C ASP A 266 35.75 38.78 21.47
N LEU A 267 35.13 38.68 20.29
CA LEU A 267 35.15 39.73 19.28
C LEU A 267 34.62 41.05 19.85
N LYS A 268 33.48 41.01 20.56
CA LYS A 268 32.89 42.19 21.20
C LYS A 268 33.86 42.82 22.20
N ILE A 269 34.47 42.02 23.08
CA ILE A 269 35.48 42.51 24.05
C ILE A 269 36.67 43.14 23.33
N ARG A 270 37.21 42.49 22.27
CA ARG A 270 38.33 43.02 21.49
C ARG A 270 37.99 44.35 20.82
N TYR A 271 36.80 44.49 20.24
CA TYR A 271 36.35 45.74 19.62
C TYR A 271 36.03 46.84 20.63
N GLU A 272 35.42 46.51 21.77
CA GLU A 272 35.18 47.47 22.85
C GLU A 272 36.49 47.98 23.46
N ARG A 273 37.51 47.12 23.55
CA ARG A 273 38.86 47.52 23.97
C ARG A 273 39.49 48.47 22.95
N ARG A 274 39.50 48.11 21.65
CA ARG A 274 40.01 49.00 20.59
C ARG A 274 39.29 50.34 20.57
N LEU A 275 37.96 50.33 20.72
CA LEU A 275 37.17 51.56 20.75
C LEU A 275 37.51 52.43 21.97
N ARG A 276 37.79 51.83 23.14
CA ARG A 276 38.26 52.57 24.32
C ARG A 276 39.63 53.19 24.07
N GLU A 277 40.57 52.41 23.53
CA GLU A 277 41.92 52.89 23.19
C GLU A 277 41.85 54.07 22.20
N GLU A 278 41.06 53.96 21.12
CA GLU A 278 40.85 55.04 20.15
C GLU A 278 40.17 56.29 20.75
N ARG A 279 39.26 56.10 21.70
CA ARG A 279 38.65 57.23 22.43
C ARG A 279 39.67 57.94 23.30
N GLU A 280 40.54 57.19 23.97
CA GLU A 280 41.60 57.75 24.82
C GLU A 280 42.65 58.49 23.99
N THR A 281 43.09 57.93 22.86
CA THR A 281 43.99 58.62 21.92
C THR A 281 43.35 59.87 21.34
N SER A 282 42.06 59.82 20.95
CA SER A 282 41.32 60.98 20.46
C SER A 282 41.22 62.09 21.52
N LEU A 283 40.94 61.73 22.78
CA LEU A 283 40.92 62.69 23.90
C LEU A 283 42.29 63.31 24.13
N ARG A 284 43.36 62.50 24.11
CA ARG A 284 44.74 62.99 24.24
C ARG A 284 45.09 63.98 23.13
N LEU A 285 44.83 63.61 21.87
CA LEU A 285 45.07 64.47 20.70
C LEU A 285 44.23 65.75 20.75
N LYS A 286 42.98 65.70 21.23
CA LYS A 286 42.16 66.91 21.46
C LYS A 286 42.78 67.81 22.55
N GLY A 287 43.32 67.23 23.61
CA GLY A 287 44.05 67.95 24.66
C GLY A 287 45.29 68.64 24.10
N GLU A 288 46.13 67.91 23.35
CA GLU A 288 47.31 68.42 22.67
C GLU A 288 46.95 69.53 21.67
N THR A 289 45.89 69.34 20.86
CA THR A 289 45.38 70.35 19.92
C THR A 289 44.89 71.60 20.65
N GLY A 290 44.23 71.45 21.79
CA GLY A 290 43.80 72.57 22.64
C GLY A 290 44.98 73.39 23.18
N ILE A 291 46.06 72.71 23.59
CA ILE A 291 47.30 73.36 24.02
C ILE A 291 47.97 74.07 22.85
N MET A 292 48.07 73.42 21.68
CA MET A 292 48.65 74.01 20.47
C MET A 292 47.87 75.23 20.00
N ARG A 293 46.53 75.22 20.09
CA ARG A 293 45.69 76.39 19.77
C ARG A 293 45.96 77.57 20.71
N LYS A 294 46.16 77.32 22.02
CA LYS A 294 46.54 78.37 22.98
C LYS A 294 47.92 78.95 22.67
N LYS A 295 48.90 78.09 22.36
CA LYS A 295 50.24 78.52 21.93
C LYS A 295 50.21 79.32 20.62
N PHE A 296 49.39 78.90 19.66
CA PHE A 296 49.22 79.62 18.40
C PHE A 296 48.59 80.99 18.64
N SER A 297 47.56 81.09 19.48
CA SER A 297 46.94 82.36 19.84
C SER A 297 47.89 83.30 20.59
N SER A 298 48.77 82.80 21.46
CA SER A 298 49.78 83.64 22.12
C SER A 298 50.83 84.14 21.13
N LEU A 299 51.34 83.28 20.25
CA LEU A 299 52.28 83.67 19.19
C LEU A 299 51.65 84.68 18.22
N GLN A 300 50.37 84.53 17.90
CA GLN A 300 49.66 85.47 17.03
C GLN A 300 49.52 86.87 17.69
N LYS A 301 49.29 86.93 19.01
CA LYS A 301 49.32 88.20 19.76
C LYS A 301 50.72 88.83 19.77
N GLU A 302 51.76 88.03 19.97
CA GLU A 302 53.14 88.53 19.89
C GLU A 302 53.47 89.06 18.49
N ILE A 303 53.00 88.41 17.43
CA ILE A 303 53.15 88.89 16.05
C ILE A 303 52.41 90.22 15.84
N GLU A 304 51.19 90.36 16.36
CA GLU A 304 50.44 91.63 16.30
C GLU A 304 51.14 92.76 17.05
N GLU A 305 51.68 92.50 18.25
CA GLU A 305 52.47 93.46 19.02
C GLU A 305 53.73 93.88 18.26
N ARG A 306 54.47 92.91 17.69
CA ARG A 306 55.62 93.20 16.82
C ARG A 306 55.24 93.97 15.56
N GLY A 307 54.07 93.68 14.98
CA GLY A 307 53.51 94.44 13.85
C GLY A 307 53.26 95.90 14.20
N ASN A 308 52.65 96.15 15.36
CA ASN A 308 52.42 97.50 15.87
C ASN A 308 53.74 98.26 16.12
N ASP A 309 54.77 97.58 16.65
CA ASP A 309 56.10 98.18 16.81
C ASP A 309 56.74 98.52 15.46
N ILE A 310 56.62 97.64 14.45
CA ILE A 310 57.09 97.91 13.09
C ILE A 310 56.39 99.13 12.51
N ASP A 311 55.08 99.28 12.72
CA ASP A 311 54.33 100.43 12.21
C ASP A 311 54.70 101.74 12.92
N ARG A 312 55.00 101.70 14.23
CA ARG A 312 55.59 102.85 14.94
C ARG A 312 56.95 103.24 14.35
N MET A 313 57.82 102.27 14.12
CA MET A 313 59.14 102.51 13.54
C MET A 313 59.05 103.01 12.09
N LYS A 314 58.09 102.53 11.29
CA LYS A 314 57.81 103.05 9.95
C LYS A 314 57.32 104.50 10.00
N ALA A 315 56.46 104.86 10.95
CA ALA A 315 56.00 106.23 11.11
C ALA A 315 57.15 107.19 11.50
N GLU A 316 58.07 106.74 12.36
CA GLU A 316 59.30 107.49 12.67
C GLU A 316 60.24 107.59 11.46
N GLN A 317 60.42 106.51 10.73
CA GLN A 317 61.17 106.51 9.46
C GLN A 317 60.58 107.52 8.49
N GLN A 318 59.24 107.59 8.36
CA GLN A 318 58.56 108.52 7.46
C GLN A 318 58.73 109.99 7.90
N LYS A 319 58.73 110.27 9.22
CA LYS A 319 59.06 111.59 9.77
C LYS A 319 60.50 111.98 9.44
N LEU A 320 61.46 111.09 9.69
CA LEU A 320 62.87 111.31 9.35
C LEU A 320 63.07 111.48 7.84
N GLN A 321 62.35 110.73 7.01
CA GLN A 321 62.37 110.88 5.55
C GLN A 321 61.78 112.23 5.11
N GLY A 322 60.81 112.77 5.84
CA GLY A 322 60.31 114.14 5.67
C GLY A 322 61.38 115.20 6.00
N VAL A 323 62.12 115.00 7.08
CA VAL A 323 63.27 115.86 7.46
C VAL A 323 64.40 115.75 6.43
N ILE A 324 64.67 114.55 5.91
CA ILE A 324 65.64 114.35 4.82
C ILE A 324 65.17 115.10 3.57
N LYS A 325 63.89 115.03 3.18
CA LYS A 325 63.37 115.78 2.03
C LYS A 325 63.45 117.30 2.21
N SER A 326 63.22 117.83 3.42
CA SER A 326 63.41 119.26 3.67
C SER A 326 64.89 119.64 3.56
N LEU A 327 65.78 118.85 4.15
CA LEU A 327 67.22 119.05 4.03
C LEU A 327 67.73 118.86 2.60
N GLU A 328 67.15 117.96 1.81
CA GLU A 328 67.43 117.78 0.38
C GLU A 328 66.96 119.00 -0.43
N LYS A 329 65.85 119.62 -0.04
CA LYS A 329 65.35 120.87 -0.64
C LYS A 329 66.25 122.05 -0.28
N ASP A 330 66.73 122.11 0.96
CA ASP A 330 67.73 123.08 1.40
C ASP A 330 69.06 122.84 0.69
N ILE A 331 69.49 121.58 0.51
CA ILE A 331 70.64 121.21 -0.33
C ILE A 331 70.40 121.61 -1.78
N GLN A 332 69.19 121.48 -2.34
CA GLN A 332 68.87 121.97 -3.69
C GLN A 332 68.88 123.50 -3.78
N GLY A 333 68.45 124.20 -2.72
CA GLY A 333 68.55 125.65 -2.60
C GLY A 333 70.01 126.09 -2.56
N LEU A 334 70.80 125.48 -1.68
CA LEU A 334 72.24 125.66 -1.58
C LEU A 334 72.95 125.23 -2.88
N LYS A 335 72.48 124.20 -3.59
CA LYS A 335 73.00 123.82 -4.92
C LYS A 335 72.67 124.86 -5.99
N ARG A 336 71.54 125.56 -5.90
CA ARG A 336 71.22 126.69 -6.77
C ARG A 336 72.05 127.91 -6.43
N GLU A 337 72.26 128.22 -5.15
CA GLU A 337 73.24 129.24 -4.74
C GLU A 337 74.66 128.86 -5.16
N ILE A 338 75.03 127.58 -5.05
CA ILE A 338 76.30 127.06 -5.57
C ILE A 338 76.32 127.19 -7.08
N GLN A 339 75.22 126.96 -7.81
CA GLN A 339 75.17 127.10 -9.26
C GLN A 339 75.27 128.56 -9.71
N GLU A 340 74.63 129.50 -9.00
CA GLU A 340 74.79 130.96 -9.22
C GLU A 340 76.21 131.42 -8.84
N ARG A 341 76.78 130.88 -7.76
CA ARG A 341 78.20 131.05 -7.43
C ARG A 341 79.10 130.36 -8.44
N ASP A 342 78.72 129.25 -9.03
CA ASP A 342 79.47 128.49 -10.02
C ASP A 342 79.46 129.22 -11.35
N GLU A 343 78.37 129.90 -11.74
CA GLU A 343 78.34 130.82 -12.87
C GLU A 343 79.22 132.05 -12.61
N THR A 344 79.17 132.60 -11.39
CA THR A 344 80.09 133.68 -10.95
C THR A 344 81.54 133.19 -10.93
N ILE A 345 81.77 131.94 -10.50
CA ILE A 345 83.05 131.25 -10.53
C ILE A 345 83.44 130.95 -11.96
N GLN A 346 82.51 130.67 -12.89
CA GLN A 346 82.77 130.40 -14.30
C GLN A 346 83.25 131.65 -15.03
N ASP A 347 82.70 132.81 -14.67
CA ASP A 347 83.23 134.11 -15.09
C ASP A 347 84.62 134.38 -14.48
N LYS A 348 84.81 134.02 -13.21
CA LYS A 348 86.16 134.02 -12.59
C LYS A 348 87.06 132.90 -13.10
N GLU A 349 86.54 131.83 -13.69
CA GLU A 349 87.26 130.65 -14.18
C GLU A 349 87.62 130.79 -15.65
N LYS A 350 86.90 131.58 -16.44
CA LYS A 350 87.45 132.16 -17.66
C LYS A 350 88.66 133.02 -17.33
N ARG A 351 88.57 133.80 -16.25
CA ARG A 351 89.71 134.57 -15.70
C ARG A 351 90.79 133.69 -15.07
N ILE A 352 90.44 132.51 -14.54
CA ILE A 352 91.40 131.50 -14.07
C ILE A 352 91.91 130.64 -15.21
N TYR A 353 91.23 130.46 -16.34
CA TYR A 353 91.70 129.70 -17.50
C TYR A 353 92.85 130.46 -18.18
N ASP A 354 92.76 131.80 -18.21
CA ASP A 354 93.89 132.69 -18.47
C ASP A 354 95.05 132.50 -17.47
N LEU A 355 94.77 132.01 -16.26
CA LEU A 355 95.72 131.67 -15.19
C LEU A 355 96.02 130.15 -15.01
N LYS A 356 95.35 129.22 -15.71
CA LYS A 356 95.45 127.74 -15.53
C LYS A 356 96.16 127.06 -16.70
N LYS A 357 96.31 127.78 -17.83
CA LYS A 357 97.47 127.61 -18.72
C LYS A 357 98.80 127.76 -17.95
N LYS A 358 98.75 128.46 -16.82
CA LYS A 358 99.84 128.61 -15.85
C LYS A 358 99.96 127.45 -14.84
N ASN A 359 99.07 126.44 -14.86
CA ASN A 359 99.02 125.39 -13.83
C ASN A 359 98.71 123.97 -14.37
N GLN A 360 99.29 123.61 -15.51
CA GLN A 360 99.44 122.24 -16.02
C GLN A 360 100.30 121.32 -15.11
N GLU A 361 100.60 121.72 -13.88
CA GLU A 361 101.46 120.99 -12.96
C GLU A 361 100.75 119.90 -12.16
N LEU A 362 99.41 119.83 -12.21
CA LEU A 362 98.61 118.91 -11.37
C LEU A 362 98.00 117.73 -12.14
N GLU A 363 98.64 117.36 -13.24
CA GLU A 363 98.39 116.23 -14.14
C GLU A 363 98.54 114.82 -13.51
N LYS A 364 98.68 114.63 -12.19
CA LYS A 364 99.14 113.33 -11.62
C LYS A 364 98.15 112.51 -10.77
N PHE A 365 96.90 112.92 -10.57
CA PHE A 365 96.01 112.24 -9.60
C PHE A 365 94.76 111.50 -10.12
N LYS A 366 94.39 111.57 -11.40
CA LYS A 366 93.09 111.01 -11.83
C LYS A 366 93.11 109.54 -12.26
N PHE A 367 94.26 108.99 -12.65
CA PHE A 367 94.42 107.60 -13.13
C PHE A 367 94.07 106.51 -12.09
N VAL A 368 93.97 106.84 -10.80
CA VAL A 368 93.67 105.88 -9.71
C VAL A 368 92.16 105.67 -9.51
N LEU A 369 91.30 106.56 -10.01
CA LEU A 369 89.85 106.54 -9.75
C LEU A 369 89.03 105.66 -10.74
N ASP A 370 89.58 105.31 -11.90
CA ASP A 370 88.89 104.46 -12.90
C ASP A 370 88.87 102.96 -12.53
N TYR A 371 89.71 102.50 -11.60
CA TYR A 371 89.77 101.09 -11.17
C TYR A 371 88.62 100.71 -10.21
N LYS A 372 88.06 101.66 -9.45
CA LYS A 372 87.03 101.39 -8.42
C LYS A 372 85.60 101.27 -8.98
N ILE A 373 85.35 101.74 -10.20
CA ILE A 373 84.03 101.71 -10.85
C ILE A 373 83.68 100.31 -11.42
N LYS A 374 84.67 99.48 -11.76
CA LYS A 374 84.44 98.12 -12.31
C LYS A 374 84.00 97.08 -11.26
N GLU A 375 84.24 97.33 -9.97
CA GLU A 375 83.95 96.39 -8.88
C GLU A 375 82.46 96.36 -8.48
N LEU A 376 81.75 97.48 -8.64
CA LEU A 376 80.34 97.63 -8.22
C LEU A 376 79.32 97.08 -9.23
N LYS A 377 79.72 96.75 -10.47
CA LYS A 377 78.83 96.12 -11.47
C LYS A 377 78.62 94.61 -11.28
N LYS A 378 79.36 93.94 -10.38
CA LYS A 378 79.33 92.48 -10.17
C LYS A 378 78.37 92.00 -9.05
N GLN A 379 77.53 92.89 -8.49
CA GLN A 379 76.62 92.56 -7.38
C GLN A 379 75.12 92.57 -7.74
N ILE A 380 74.74 92.89 -8.98
CA ILE A 380 73.33 93.00 -9.41
C ILE A 380 72.77 91.66 -9.95
N GLU A 381 73.63 90.78 -10.46
CA GLU A 381 73.29 89.48 -11.08
C GLU A 381 72.61 88.42 -10.17
N PRO A 382 72.91 88.29 -8.85
CA PRO A 382 72.29 87.25 -8.02
C PRO A 382 70.82 87.53 -7.64
N ARG A 383 70.37 88.80 -7.67
CA ARG A 383 68.99 89.15 -7.29
C ARG A 383 67.95 88.86 -8.38
N GLU A 384 68.37 88.68 -9.64
CA GLU A 384 67.46 88.32 -10.74
C GLU A 384 67.19 86.80 -10.81
N ASN A 385 68.10 85.97 -10.27
CA ASN A 385 67.93 84.51 -10.25
C ASN A 385 66.96 84.03 -9.15
N GLU A 386 66.91 84.66 -7.97
CA GLU A 386 65.95 84.30 -6.90
C GLU A 386 64.49 84.53 -7.30
N ILE A 387 64.21 85.50 -8.18
CA ILE A 387 62.85 85.77 -8.69
C ILE A 387 62.40 84.71 -9.71
N LYS A 388 63.35 84.05 -10.38
CA LYS A 388 63.07 82.97 -11.35
C LYS A 388 62.71 81.66 -10.65
N GLU A 389 63.40 81.31 -9.55
CA GLU A 389 63.11 80.11 -8.74
C GLU A 389 61.71 80.14 -8.10
N MET A 390 61.28 81.29 -7.57
CA MET A 390 59.95 81.40 -6.96
C MET A 390 58.79 81.23 -7.97
N LYS A 391 59.02 81.44 -9.27
CA LYS A 391 58.00 81.22 -10.31
C LYS A 391 57.89 79.76 -10.75
N GLU A 392 58.97 79.00 -10.69
CA GLU A 392 58.98 77.56 -11.00
C GLU A 392 58.27 76.76 -9.90
N GLN A 393 58.41 77.14 -8.63
CA GLN A 393 57.70 76.50 -7.51
C GLN A 393 56.17 76.65 -7.56
N ILE A 394 55.65 77.74 -8.14
CA ILE A 394 54.21 77.95 -8.29
C ILE A 394 53.65 77.03 -9.39
N GLN A 395 54.39 76.82 -10.48
CA GLN A 395 53.97 75.94 -11.59
C GLN A 395 53.96 74.45 -11.21
N GLU A 396 54.87 74.01 -10.32
CA GLU A 396 54.84 72.64 -9.77
C GLU A 396 53.60 72.37 -8.91
N MET A 397 53.21 73.33 -8.07
CA MET A 397 52.07 73.16 -7.17
C MET A 397 50.72 73.15 -7.93
N GLU A 398 50.62 73.88 -9.05
CA GLU A 398 49.44 73.84 -9.94
C GLU A 398 49.31 72.48 -10.67
N ALA A 399 50.43 71.88 -11.07
CA ALA A 399 50.45 70.55 -11.70
C ALA A 399 50.02 69.42 -10.73
N GLU A 400 50.34 69.55 -9.44
CA GLU A 400 49.89 68.61 -8.41
C GLU A 400 48.39 68.70 -8.15
N LEU A 401 47.81 69.89 -8.12
CA LEU A 401 46.37 70.09 -8.00
C LEU A 401 45.59 69.46 -9.17
N GLU A 402 46.11 69.57 -10.39
CA GLU A 402 45.47 68.96 -11.57
C GLU A 402 45.50 67.41 -11.52
N ARG A 403 46.55 66.83 -10.93
CA ARG A 403 46.62 65.37 -10.67
C ARG A 403 45.57 64.91 -9.67
N PHE A 404 45.40 65.63 -8.55
CA PHE A 404 44.40 65.27 -7.55
C PHE A 404 42.96 65.37 -8.09
N HIS A 405 42.67 66.36 -8.94
CA HIS A 405 41.37 66.46 -9.59
C HIS A 405 41.06 65.28 -10.51
N LYS A 406 42.03 64.84 -11.33
CA LYS A 406 41.86 63.66 -12.20
C LYS A 406 41.64 62.38 -11.39
N GLN A 407 42.30 62.24 -10.25
CA GLN A 407 42.17 61.07 -9.37
C GLN A 407 40.81 61.02 -8.68
N ASN A 408 40.27 62.17 -8.24
CA ASN A 408 38.91 62.24 -7.67
C ASN A 408 37.83 61.91 -8.71
N SER A 409 37.94 62.40 -9.94
CA SER A 409 36.99 62.05 -11.01
C SER A 409 36.96 60.56 -11.33
N LEU A 410 38.12 59.88 -11.27
CA LEU A 410 38.22 58.42 -11.44
C LEU A 410 37.55 57.65 -10.29
N LEU A 411 37.70 58.12 -9.06
CA LEU A 411 37.07 57.52 -7.89
C LEU A 411 35.53 57.67 -7.92
N ASP A 412 35.02 58.82 -8.36
CA ASP A 412 33.58 59.02 -8.54
C ASP A 412 33.00 58.08 -9.61
N LEU A 413 33.70 57.89 -10.73
CA LEU A 413 33.31 56.94 -11.78
C LEU A 413 33.23 55.50 -11.23
N ASN A 414 34.22 55.06 -10.44
CA ASN A 414 34.19 53.75 -9.78
C ASN A 414 33.03 53.59 -8.80
N ILE A 415 32.71 54.63 -8.02
CA ILE A 415 31.57 54.62 -7.11
C ILE A 415 30.26 54.47 -7.88
N THR A 416 30.10 55.15 -9.03
CA THR A 416 28.90 55.01 -9.85
C THR A 416 28.76 53.62 -10.48
N GLU A 417 29.86 53.01 -10.94
CA GLU A 417 29.86 51.66 -11.50
C GLU A 417 29.51 50.59 -10.45
N LEU A 418 30.08 50.70 -9.24
CA LEU A 418 29.76 49.79 -8.13
C LEU A 418 28.30 49.91 -7.68
N LYS A 419 27.74 51.13 -7.65
CA LYS A 419 26.31 51.35 -7.36
C LYS A 419 25.39 50.73 -8.41
N GLN A 420 25.78 50.75 -9.69
CA GLN A 420 25.00 50.11 -10.75
C GLN A 420 25.05 48.58 -10.66
N LYS A 421 26.22 48.01 -10.36
CA LYS A 421 26.37 46.57 -10.10
C LYS A 421 25.52 46.10 -8.92
N LEU A 422 25.53 46.85 -7.81
CA LEU A 422 24.68 46.56 -6.65
C LEU A 422 23.18 46.54 -7.01
N LYS A 423 22.71 47.53 -7.80
CA LYS A 423 21.31 47.57 -8.26
C LYS A 423 20.95 46.41 -9.18
N ALA A 424 21.88 45.92 -10.00
CA ALA A 424 21.64 44.77 -10.87
C ALA A 424 21.52 43.48 -10.05
N THR A 425 22.44 43.26 -9.11
CA THR A 425 22.43 42.07 -8.24
C THR A 425 21.21 42.04 -7.32
N ASP A 426 20.77 43.20 -6.80
CA ASP A 426 19.54 43.28 -6.01
C ASP A 426 18.31 42.88 -6.83
N ARG A 427 18.22 43.29 -8.10
CA ARG A 427 17.10 42.92 -8.98
C ARG A 427 17.10 41.42 -9.29
N GLU A 428 18.26 40.81 -9.49
CA GLU A 428 18.37 39.35 -9.67
C GLU A 428 17.98 38.59 -8.41
N MET A 429 18.44 39.04 -7.23
CA MET A 429 18.03 38.45 -5.95
C MET A 429 16.51 38.51 -5.75
N HIS A 430 15.85 39.61 -6.13
CA HIS A 430 14.39 39.72 -6.04
C HIS A 430 13.67 38.78 -7.01
N ARG A 431 14.21 38.58 -8.22
CA ARG A 431 13.67 37.62 -9.20
C ARG A 431 13.78 36.19 -8.69
N GLU A 432 14.93 35.79 -8.15
CA GLU A 432 15.11 34.45 -7.59
C GLU A 432 14.23 34.21 -6.36
N ARG A 433 14.12 35.20 -5.46
CA ARG A 433 13.16 35.13 -4.33
C ARG A 433 11.71 35.04 -4.78
N GLN A 434 11.34 35.58 -5.93
CA GLN A 434 10.00 35.44 -6.49
C GLN A 434 9.79 34.03 -7.04
N LYS A 435 10.75 33.50 -7.81
CA LYS A 435 10.72 32.12 -8.31
C LYS A 435 10.58 31.08 -7.19
N VAL A 436 11.35 31.25 -6.10
CA VAL A 436 11.25 30.36 -4.93
C VAL A 436 9.84 30.41 -4.34
N ARG A 437 9.25 31.60 -4.18
CA ARG A 437 7.87 31.74 -3.69
C ARG A 437 6.83 31.10 -4.63
N ASP A 438 7.03 31.23 -5.93
CA ASP A 438 6.13 30.66 -6.93
C ASP A 438 6.22 29.11 -6.92
N ILE A 439 7.42 28.54 -6.82
CA ILE A 439 7.65 27.09 -6.69
C ILE A 439 7.10 26.57 -5.36
N GLU A 440 7.34 27.25 -4.24
CA GLU A 440 6.76 26.88 -2.94
C GLU A 440 5.23 26.87 -2.97
N ALA A 441 4.60 27.80 -3.72
CA ALA A 441 3.16 27.81 -3.91
C ALA A 441 2.68 26.60 -4.73
N VAL A 442 3.42 26.19 -5.76
CA VAL A 442 3.14 24.96 -6.54
C VAL A 442 3.30 23.72 -5.68
N VAL A 443 4.38 23.61 -4.89
CA VAL A 443 4.63 22.48 -3.97
C VAL A 443 3.55 22.39 -2.89
N LYS A 444 3.10 23.53 -2.34
CA LYS A 444 1.97 23.55 -1.40
C LYS A 444 0.68 23.07 -2.05
N ARG A 445 0.36 23.51 -3.27
CA ARG A 445 -0.82 23.03 -4.01
C ARG A 445 -0.74 21.54 -4.30
N PHE A 446 0.41 21.04 -4.74
CA PHE A 446 0.64 19.62 -4.96
C PHE A 446 0.47 18.81 -3.68
N LYS A 447 1.03 19.27 -2.55
CA LYS A 447 0.88 18.62 -1.24
C LYS A 447 -0.59 18.56 -0.80
N THR A 448 -1.36 19.63 -1.01
CA THR A 448 -2.80 19.65 -0.71
C THR A 448 -3.58 18.69 -1.59
N ASP A 449 -3.31 18.68 -2.91
CA ASP A 449 -3.98 17.79 -3.85
C ASP A 449 -3.62 16.31 -3.59
N LEU A 450 -2.36 16.02 -3.23
CA LEU A 450 -1.91 14.70 -2.81
C LEU A 450 -2.57 14.26 -1.50
N HIS A 451 -2.71 15.17 -0.53
CA HIS A 451 -3.41 14.89 0.73
C HIS A 451 -4.90 14.56 0.50
N ASN A 452 -5.55 15.27 -0.43
CA ASN A 452 -6.91 14.97 -0.84
C ASN A 452 -7.01 13.57 -1.51
N CYS A 453 -6.00 13.16 -2.28
CA CYS A 453 -5.94 11.81 -2.87
C CYS A 453 -5.78 10.71 -1.81
N VAL A 454 -5.02 10.96 -0.74
CA VAL A 454 -4.87 10.04 0.40
C VAL A 454 -6.22 9.77 1.10
N GLY A 455 -7.19 10.70 1.03
CA GLY A 455 -8.55 10.47 1.52
C GLY A 455 -9.30 9.32 0.82
N PHE A 456 -8.88 8.92 -0.39
CA PHE A 456 -9.48 7.82 -1.15
C PHE A 456 -8.74 6.49 -0.98
N ILE A 457 -7.82 6.37 -0.02
CA ILE A 457 -6.93 5.20 0.13
C ILE A 457 -7.67 3.88 0.34
N GLN A 458 -8.88 3.92 0.89
CA GLN A 458 -9.74 2.75 1.11
C GLN A 458 -10.60 2.38 -0.11
N GLU A 459 -10.59 3.21 -1.18
CA GLU A 459 -11.37 3.02 -2.41
C GLU A 459 -10.44 2.88 -3.64
N PRO A 460 -9.99 1.66 -3.98
CA PRO A 460 -8.90 1.45 -4.95
C PRO A 460 -9.17 2.01 -6.35
N LYS A 461 -10.44 2.00 -6.79
CA LYS A 461 -10.83 2.54 -8.10
C LYS A 461 -10.78 4.08 -8.13
N LYS A 462 -11.32 4.75 -7.10
CA LYS A 462 -11.29 6.22 -7.01
C LYS A 462 -9.88 6.74 -6.76
N LEU A 463 -9.08 6.04 -5.93
CA LEU A 463 -7.67 6.38 -5.71
C LEU A 463 -6.88 6.35 -7.03
N LYS A 464 -7.07 5.31 -7.84
CA LYS A 464 -6.42 5.18 -9.15
C LYS A 464 -6.78 6.35 -10.07
N ASP A 465 -8.04 6.75 -10.11
CA ASP A 465 -8.50 7.85 -10.96
C ASP A 465 -7.99 9.22 -10.44
N SER A 466 -8.00 9.44 -9.12
CA SER A 466 -7.47 10.67 -8.51
C SER A 466 -5.95 10.82 -8.66
N ILE A 467 -5.18 9.73 -8.55
CA ILE A 467 -3.74 9.74 -8.83
C ILE A 467 -3.46 10.01 -10.32
N ARG A 468 -4.30 9.49 -11.21
CA ARG A 468 -4.18 9.73 -12.66
C ARG A 468 -4.50 11.18 -13.03
N GLU A 469 -5.47 11.81 -12.36
CA GLU A 469 -5.71 13.25 -12.47
C GLU A 469 -4.55 14.09 -11.90
N LEU A 470 -3.98 13.69 -10.76
CA LEU A 470 -2.82 14.34 -10.16
C LEU A 470 -1.60 14.28 -11.10
N TYR A 471 -1.37 13.12 -11.73
CA TYR A 471 -0.33 12.91 -12.72
C TYR A 471 -0.54 13.84 -13.93
N SER A 472 -1.75 13.88 -14.50
CA SER A 472 -2.06 14.77 -15.64
C SER A 472 -1.94 16.27 -15.31
N LYS A 473 -2.25 16.67 -14.07
CA LYS A 473 -2.27 18.07 -13.64
C LYS A 473 -0.89 18.65 -13.33
N TYR A 474 0.03 17.84 -12.80
CA TYR A 474 1.37 18.28 -12.38
C TYR A 474 2.50 17.75 -13.25
N VAL A 475 2.22 16.79 -14.14
CA VAL A 475 3.15 16.31 -15.17
C VAL A 475 2.54 16.69 -16.52
N GLN A 476 3.01 17.79 -17.10
CA GLN A 476 2.67 18.13 -18.49
C GLN A 476 3.67 17.46 -19.45
N GLU A 477 3.21 17.07 -20.63
CA GLU A 477 3.97 16.40 -21.71
C GLU A 477 5.20 17.19 -22.22
N SER A 478 5.47 18.38 -21.69
CA SER A 478 6.70 19.15 -21.91
C SER A 478 7.94 18.50 -21.26
N ASP A 479 7.77 17.75 -20.17
CA ASP A 479 8.91 17.24 -19.38
C ASP A 479 9.52 15.95 -19.94
N VAL A 480 8.92 15.37 -20.99
CA VAL A 480 9.47 14.21 -21.73
C VAL A 480 10.37 14.67 -22.88
N ALA A 481 10.33 15.94 -23.29
CA ALA A 481 11.17 16.50 -24.33
C ALA A 481 12.60 16.87 -23.86
N GLU A 482 12.85 16.95 -22.54
CA GLU A 482 14.19 17.22 -22.00
C GLU A 482 15.18 16.07 -22.20
N ILE A 483 14.72 14.86 -22.55
CA ILE A 483 15.61 13.71 -22.81
C ILE A 483 16.25 13.79 -24.22
N VAL A 484 15.69 14.58 -25.14
CA VAL A 484 16.28 14.83 -26.48
C VAL A 484 17.05 16.17 -26.51
N GLY A 485 17.02 16.94 -25.40
CA GLY A 485 17.74 18.20 -25.24
C GLY A 485 19.24 18.05 -24.96
N VAL A 486 19.75 16.83 -24.77
CA VAL A 486 21.17 16.57 -24.48
C VAL A 486 22.08 17.16 -25.57
N ASP A 487 21.66 17.14 -26.84
CA ASP A 487 22.47 17.70 -27.93
C ASP A 487 22.41 19.25 -27.97
N ALA A 488 21.30 19.86 -27.53
CA ALA A 488 21.14 21.31 -27.44
C ALA A 488 21.81 21.92 -26.19
N ASP A 489 21.91 21.16 -25.09
CA ASP A 489 22.65 21.54 -23.90
C ASP A 489 24.16 21.32 -24.07
N ILE A 490 24.59 20.24 -24.74
CA ILE A 490 26.00 20.07 -25.15
C ILE A 490 26.41 21.21 -26.11
N GLN A 491 25.59 21.56 -27.12
CA GLN A 491 25.89 22.70 -27.98
C GLN A 491 25.90 24.05 -27.24
N ARG A 492 25.01 24.25 -26.25
CA ARG A 492 25.03 25.46 -25.40
C ARG A 492 26.23 25.48 -24.46
N GLU A 493 26.69 24.34 -23.99
CA GLU A 493 27.85 24.22 -23.11
C GLU A 493 29.15 24.38 -23.90
N TYR A 494 29.24 23.82 -25.11
CA TYR A 494 30.30 24.13 -26.07
C TYR A 494 30.28 25.60 -26.49
N ALA A 495 29.11 26.22 -26.69
CA ALA A 495 29.00 27.65 -26.99
C ALA A 495 29.44 28.50 -25.79
N LYS A 496 29.10 28.13 -24.55
CA LYS A 496 29.57 28.80 -23.33
C LYS A 496 31.07 28.61 -23.10
N GLN A 497 31.62 27.43 -23.33
CA GLN A 497 33.05 27.16 -23.23
C GLN A 497 33.82 27.89 -24.33
N ARG A 498 33.29 27.92 -25.56
CA ARG A 498 33.83 28.72 -26.67
C ARG A 498 33.78 30.20 -26.35
N GLU A 499 32.68 30.72 -25.83
CA GLU A 499 32.55 32.12 -25.43
C GLU A 499 33.48 32.46 -24.25
N HIS A 500 33.65 31.54 -23.29
CA HIS A 500 34.61 31.70 -22.20
C HIS A 500 36.05 31.71 -22.72
N LEU A 501 36.40 30.85 -23.67
CA LEU A 501 37.71 30.81 -24.33
C LEU A 501 37.93 32.02 -25.24
N GLU A 502 36.91 32.49 -25.96
CA GLU A 502 36.96 33.71 -26.78
C GLU A 502 37.09 34.96 -25.90
N ARG A 503 36.38 35.03 -24.76
CA ARG A 503 36.54 36.10 -23.77
C ARG A 503 37.90 36.03 -23.09
N SER A 504 38.41 34.84 -22.78
CA SER A 504 39.75 34.62 -22.22
C SER A 504 40.84 34.98 -23.21
N LEU A 505 40.70 34.60 -24.49
CA LEU A 505 41.60 35.00 -25.56
C LEU A 505 41.52 36.50 -25.82
N SER A 506 40.33 37.11 -25.80
CA SER A 506 40.19 38.56 -25.94
C SER A 506 40.83 39.31 -24.77
N THR A 507 40.70 38.79 -23.54
CA THR A 507 41.39 39.39 -22.38
C THR A 507 42.89 39.16 -22.41
N LEU A 508 43.37 37.98 -22.84
CA LEU A 508 44.80 37.71 -23.06
C LEU A 508 45.37 38.55 -24.19
N GLN A 509 44.64 38.74 -25.29
CA GLN A 509 45.05 39.57 -26.41
C GLN A 509 45.06 41.05 -26.02
N LYS A 510 44.08 41.53 -25.24
CA LYS A 510 44.10 42.87 -24.66
C LYS A 510 45.22 43.05 -23.65
N LYS A 511 45.52 42.02 -22.82
CA LYS A 511 46.66 42.03 -21.91
C LYS A 511 47.98 42.04 -22.67
N LEU A 512 48.11 41.27 -23.73
CA LEU A 512 49.30 41.24 -24.58
C LEU A 512 49.50 42.59 -25.28
N VAL A 513 48.45 43.18 -25.86
CA VAL A 513 48.53 44.53 -26.46
C VAL A 513 48.93 45.56 -25.40
N LYS A 514 48.30 45.53 -24.22
CA LYS A 514 48.70 46.40 -23.10
C LYS A 514 50.13 46.18 -22.66
N ASP A 515 50.60 44.94 -22.53
CA ASP A 515 51.99 44.65 -22.17
C ASP A 515 52.95 45.09 -23.26
N THR A 516 52.60 44.94 -24.54
CA THR A 516 53.43 45.49 -25.63
C THR A 516 53.43 47.02 -25.64
N GLU A 517 52.34 47.68 -25.29
CA GLU A 517 52.26 49.14 -25.13
C GLU A 517 53.05 49.62 -23.91
N ILE A 518 52.96 48.90 -22.78
CA ILE A 518 53.74 49.16 -21.57
C ILE A 518 55.22 48.96 -21.87
N HIS A 519 55.62 47.87 -22.52
CA HIS A 519 57.00 47.63 -22.92
C HIS A 519 57.49 48.67 -23.94
N ARG A 520 56.63 49.14 -24.85
CA ARG A 520 56.99 50.23 -25.78
C ARG A 520 57.15 51.55 -25.05
N ALA A 521 56.28 51.86 -24.10
CA ALA A 521 56.36 53.06 -23.26
C ALA A 521 57.58 53.02 -22.34
N ASP A 522 57.89 51.87 -21.76
CA ASP A 522 59.07 51.64 -20.93
C ASP A 522 60.36 51.73 -21.76
N ASN A 523 60.40 51.17 -22.96
CA ASN A 523 61.54 51.34 -23.87
C ASN A 523 61.73 52.81 -24.27
N VAL A 524 60.65 53.56 -24.51
CA VAL A 524 60.75 55.00 -24.79
C VAL A 524 61.23 55.77 -23.56
N ARG A 525 60.75 55.44 -22.35
CA ARG A 525 61.20 56.05 -21.10
C ARG A 525 62.67 55.77 -20.84
N VAL A 526 63.11 54.51 -20.95
CA VAL A 526 64.52 54.11 -20.81
C VAL A 526 65.38 54.77 -21.89
N MET A 527 64.87 54.93 -23.11
CA MET A 527 65.61 55.64 -24.17
C MET A 527 65.73 57.15 -23.88
N GLN A 528 64.70 57.78 -23.29
CA GLN A 528 64.77 59.17 -22.83
C GLN A 528 65.71 59.35 -21.65
N GLU A 529 65.67 58.46 -20.66
CA GLU A 529 66.61 58.42 -19.53
C GLU A 529 68.05 58.19 -20.00
N ASN A 530 68.26 57.31 -20.97
CA ASN A 530 69.58 57.12 -21.58
C ASN A 530 70.03 58.38 -22.33
N VAL A 531 69.13 59.11 -22.99
CA VAL A 531 69.47 60.38 -23.65
C VAL A 531 69.83 61.46 -22.62
N THR A 532 69.13 61.54 -21.49
CA THR A 532 69.48 62.49 -20.41
C THR A 532 70.79 62.11 -19.74
N LEU A 533 71.02 60.83 -19.44
CA LEU A 533 72.29 60.34 -18.90
C LEU A 533 73.45 60.55 -19.87
N ILE A 534 73.24 60.41 -21.19
CA ILE A 534 74.26 60.73 -22.19
C ILE A 534 74.54 62.24 -22.22
N LYS A 535 73.53 63.10 -22.04
CA LYS A 535 73.74 64.55 -21.92
C LYS A 535 74.56 64.87 -20.66
N GLU A 536 74.19 64.30 -19.52
CA GLU A 536 74.94 64.47 -18.26
C GLU A 536 76.37 63.94 -18.37
N ILE A 537 76.59 62.76 -18.96
CA ILE A 537 77.94 62.23 -19.20
C ILE A 537 78.74 63.17 -20.10
N ASN A 538 78.13 63.78 -21.12
CA ASN A 538 78.82 64.73 -21.99
C ASN A 538 79.10 66.07 -21.30
N GLU A 539 78.22 66.52 -20.41
CA GLU A 539 78.42 67.68 -19.54
C GLU A 539 79.56 67.42 -18.55
N LEU A 540 79.52 66.29 -17.84
CA LEU A 540 80.59 65.85 -16.95
C LEU A 540 81.92 65.66 -17.70
N ARG A 541 81.91 65.22 -18.96
CA ARG A 541 83.12 65.15 -19.80
C ARG A 541 83.64 66.55 -20.18
N ARG A 542 82.76 67.53 -20.43
CA ARG A 542 83.16 68.93 -20.62
C ARG A 542 83.73 69.51 -19.35
N GLU A 543 83.09 69.28 -18.21
CA GLU A 543 83.55 69.74 -16.90
C GLU A 543 84.88 69.09 -16.49
N LEU A 544 85.06 67.80 -16.79
CA LEU A 544 86.32 67.10 -16.58
C LEU A 544 87.41 67.63 -17.51
N LYS A 545 87.08 68.00 -18.75
CA LYS A 545 88.02 68.66 -19.67
C LYS A 545 88.42 70.06 -19.18
N VAL A 546 87.46 70.84 -18.69
CA VAL A 546 87.71 72.16 -18.11
C VAL A 546 88.53 72.04 -16.82
N SER A 547 88.24 71.06 -15.98
CA SER A 547 88.99 70.80 -14.75
C SER A 547 90.39 70.27 -15.04
N ARG A 548 90.58 69.42 -16.06
CA ARG A 548 91.91 69.01 -16.53
C ARG A 548 92.70 70.16 -17.16
N SER A 549 92.04 71.07 -17.88
CA SER A 549 92.68 72.32 -18.33
C SER A 549 93.14 73.14 -17.14
N LYS A 550 92.28 73.34 -16.12
CA LYS A 550 92.65 74.06 -14.90
C LYS A 550 93.78 73.37 -14.12
N VAL A 551 93.79 72.04 -14.06
CA VAL A 551 94.90 71.27 -13.46
C VAL A 551 96.17 71.42 -14.28
N HIS A 552 96.09 71.39 -15.61
CA HIS A 552 97.25 71.64 -16.49
C HIS A 552 97.79 73.07 -16.34
N ASP A 553 96.91 74.08 -16.30
CA ASP A 553 97.26 75.48 -16.07
C ASP A 553 97.87 75.68 -14.66
N LEU A 554 97.41 74.92 -13.66
CA LEU A 554 97.97 74.90 -12.30
C LEU A 554 99.29 74.12 -12.21
N GLU A 555 99.47 73.06 -13.00
CA GLU A 555 100.73 72.31 -13.12
C GLU A 555 101.80 73.13 -13.87
N GLU A 556 101.41 73.93 -14.87
CA GLU A 556 102.28 74.93 -15.51
C GLU A 556 102.63 76.07 -14.55
N ALA A 557 101.69 76.53 -13.71
CA ALA A 557 101.94 77.55 -12.69
C ALA A 557 102.81 77.05 -11.50
N LEU A 558 102.81 75.74 -11.23
CA LEU A 558 103.56 75.12 -10.12
C LEU A 558 104.94 74.56 -10.53
N GLY A 559 105.38 74.74 -11.79
CA GLY A 559 106.76 74.48 -12.19
C GLY A 559 107.23 73.03 -12.05
N LEU A 560 106.33 72.06 -11.99
CA LEU A 560 106.64 70.63 -11.86
C LEU A 560 106.75 69.98 -13.24
N THR A 561 107.74 70.41 -14.02
CA THR A 561 108.27 69.63 -15.15
C THR A 561 109.71 69.22 -14.86
N ARG A 562 109.89 68.02 -14.29
CA ARG A 562 111.15 67.25 -14.36
C ARG A 562 110.78 65.80 -14.67
N LYS A 563 110.89 65.31 -15.91
CA LYS A 563 112.10 65.08 -16.74
C LYS A 563 112.93 63.92 -16.19
N ASP A 564 112.64 62.72 -16.68
CA ASP A 564 113.69 61.75 -17.01
C ASP A 564 113.83 61.62 -18.53
N ARG A 565 114.95 62.19 -18.97
CA ARG A 565 115.67 62.02 -20.25
C ARG A 565 116.30 60.61 -20.26
N LYS A 566 116.71 59.93 -21.32
CA LYS A 566 117.02 60.23 -22.73
C LYS A 566 117.45 58.90 -23.38
N SER A 567 117.11 58.69 -24.65
CA SER A 567 118.04 58.33 -25.75
C SER A 567 117.19 58.28 -27.03
N SER A 568 117.13 59.36 -27.83
CA SER A 568 118.07 59.76 -28.90
C SER A 568 117.30 59.69 -30.23
N LEU A 569 116.86 60.86 -30.72
CA LEU A 569 117.34 61.52 -31.95
C LEU A 569 116.55 61.06 -33.19
N ALA A 570 115.57 61.85 -33.61
CA ALA A 570 115.60 62.72 -34.81
C ALA A 570 115.14 61.92 -36.05
N ASP A 571 114.33 62.41 -36.99
CA ASP A 571 114.15 63.77 -37.45
C ASP A 571 112.90 63.88 -38.36
N SER A 572 112.47 65.12 -38.59
CA SER A 572 111.70 65.66 -39.73
C SER A 572 110.33 65.03 -40.08
N LYS A 573 109.20 65.73 -39.88
CA LYS A 573 108.59 66.83 -40.68
C LYS A 573 107.99 66.42 -42.03
N GLY A 574 106.71 66.81 -42.18
CA GLY A 574 105.97 66.93 -43.44
C GLY A 574 104.91 65.86 -43.55
N SER A 575 103.60 66.11 -43.40
CA SER A 575 102.70 67.02 -44.13
C SER A 575 101.52 66.16 -44.61
N SER A 576 100.34 66.76 -44.67
CA SER A 576 99.09 66.31 -45.29
C SER A 576 98.40 65.08 -44.71
N THR A 577 97.27 65.32 -44.04
CA THR A 577 96.09 64.47 -44.20
C THR A 577 94.89 65.37 -44.44
N ASP A 578 94.40 65.32 -45.67
CA ASP A 578 93.00 65.55 -45.97
C ASP A 578 92.20 64.29 -45.60
N ASP A 579 90.97 64.54 -45.16
CA ASP A 579 89.77 63.70 -45.10
C ASP A 579 89.66 62.37 -44.29
N ARG A 580 88.63 62.38 -43.42
CA ARG A 580 87.69 61.31 -43.03
C ARG A 580 88.21 59.95 -42.49
N HIS A 581 88.05 59.73 -41.17
CA HIS A 581 87.18 58.70 -40.54
C HIS A 581 87.54 58.52 -39.05
N SER A 582 86.50 58.44 -38.21
CA SER A 582 86.39 57.78 -36.89
C SER A 582 87.50 57.98 -35.83
N PRO A 583 87.21 58.58 -34.65
CA PRO A 583 88.12 58.51 -33.52
C PRO A 583 87.80 57.30 -32.64
N ARG A 584 88.54 56.23 -32.92
CA ARG A 584 88.83 55.12 -32.01
C ARG A 584 89.47 55.70 -30.74
N VAL A 585 88.76 55.67 -29.62
CA VAL A 585 89.27 56.10 -28.32
C VAL A 585 90.28 55.06 -27.82
N LEU A 586 91.50 55.53 -27.60
CA LEU A 586 92.62 54.82 -26.98
C LEU A 586 92.22 54.33 -25.58
N ARG A 587 92.10 53.01 -25.43
CA ARG A 587 92.03 52.33 -24.12
C ARG A 587 93.42 52.39 -23.48
N LEU A 588 93.50 52.96 -22.28
CA LEU A 588 94.62 52.76 -21.37
C LEU A 588 94.39 51.42 -20.63
N ASN A 589 95.37 50.52 -20.74
CA ASN A 589 95.68 49.31 -19.96
C ASN A 589 94.52 48.46 -19.39
N ALA A 590 93.82 47.72 -20.26
CA ALA A 590 92.87 46.67 -19.83
C ALA A 590 93.55 45.40 -19.25
N GLU A 591 94.85 45.21 -19.50
CA GLU A 591 95.58 43.99 -19.09
C GLU A 591 95.99 44.01 -17.61
N GLU A 592 96.24 45.20 -17.03
CA GLU A 592 96.61 45.32 -15.60
C GLU A 592 95.39 45.21 -14.67
N GLU A 593 94.21 45.70 -15.08
CA GLU A 593 92.97 45.53 -14.31
C GLU A 593 92.45 44.09 -14.36
N THR A 594 92.55 43.42 -15.51
CA THR A 594 92.13 42.01 -15.64
C THR A 594 93.05 41.07 -14.87
N ALA A 595 94.36 41.36 -14.78
CA ALA A 595 95.28 40.60 -13.94
C ALA A 595 94.94 40.72 -12.45
N ARG A 596 94.62 41.92 -11.95
CA ARG A 596 94.20 42.13 -10.54
C ARG A 596 92.89 41.43 -10.20
N ILE A 597 91.92 41.45 -11.13
CA ILE A 597 90.64 40.74 -10.94
C ILE A 597 90.84 39.23 -10.89
N MET A 598 91.69 38.67 -11.76
CA MET A 598 92.02 37.23 -11.72
C MET A 598 92.77 36.82 -10.46
N GLU A 599 93.63 37.67 -9.91
CA GLU A 599 94.35 37.40 -8.66
C GLU A 599 93.41 37.38 -7.45
N MET A 600 92.44 38.32 -7.39
CA MET A 600 91.40 38.32 -6.36
C MET A 600 90.49 37.09 -6.45
N GLN A 601 90.09 36.66 -7.65
CA GLN A 601 89.26 35.48 -7.84
C GLN A 601 90.00 34.18 -7.47
N ARG A 602 91.32 34.09 -7.71
CA ARG A 602 92.12 32.93 -7.29
C ARG A 602 92.25 32.81 -5.77
N LEU A 603 92.36 33.93 -5.06
CA LEU A 603 92.38 33.97 -3.59
C LEU A 603 91.05 33.49 -2.99
N GLU A 604 89.92 33.90 -3.57
CA GLU A 604 88.59 33.49 -3.09
C GLU A 604 88.32 32.00 -3.36
N ILE A 605 88.72 31.46 -4.51
CA ILE A 605 88.61 30.03 -4.82
C ILE A 605 89.47 29.19 -3.86
N LYS A 606 90.65 29.69 -3.44
CA LYS A 606 91.50 29.01 -2.47
C LYS A 606 90.83 28.96 -1.08
N ARG A 607 90.25 30.09 -0.64
CA ARG A 607 89.50 30.19 0.62
C ARG A 607 88.28 29.25 0.67
N LEU A 608 87.55 29.12 -0.44
CA LEU A 608 86.40 28.22 -0.55
C LEU A 608 86.81 26.73 -0.59
N ARG A 609 87.96 26.39 -1.17
CA ARG A 609 88.50 25.02 -1.12
C ARG A 609 88.97 24.62 0.28
N ASP A 610 89.62 25.53 0.99
CA ASP A 610 90.05 25.30 2.39
C ASP A 610 88.82 25.12 3.32
N LEU A 611 87.69 25.80 3.02
CA LEU A 611 86.44 25.66 3.75
C LEU A 611 85.75 24.30 3.49
N ILE A 612 85.76 23.81 2.25
CA ILE A 612 85.20 22.49 1.89
C ILE A 612 86.05 21.36 2.49
N GLN A 613 87.38 21.49 2.48
CA GLN A 613 88.30 20.51 3.06
C GLN A 613 88.23 20.46 4.60
N SER A 614 87.74 21.54 5.25
CA SER A 614 87.47 21.58 6.69
C SER A 614 86.13 20.94 7.12
N GLN A 615 85.25 20.61 6.17
CA GLN A 615 83.93 20.00 6.41
C GLN A 615 83.85 18.51 6.01
N GLU A 616 84.96 17.89 5.61
CA GLU A 616 85.06 16.49 5.14
C GLU A 616 85.69 15.52 6.17
N PRO A 617 85.24 15.49 7.44
CA PRO A 617 85.09 14.19 8.09
C PRO A 617 83.89 14.12 9.06
N ILE A 618 82.65 14.21 8.56
CA ILE A 618 81.49 13.58 9.21
C ILE A 618 80.65 12.88 8.14
N LEU A 619 81.25 11.90 7.47
CA LEU A 619 80.55 10.86 6.72
C LEU A 619 81.31 9.55 6.85
N ALA A 620 81.08 8.82 7.95
CA ALA A 620 81.38 7.40 8.03
C ALA A 620 80.54 6.74 9.13
N ILE A 621 79.33 6.29 8.79
CA ILE A 621 78.75 4.99 9.18
C ILE A 621 77.64 4.68 8.15
N ARG A 622 77.96 3.79 7.22
CA ARG A 622 77.04 2.94 6.42
C ARG A 622 76.67 1.72 7.30
N PRO A 623 75.64 0.86 7.00
CA PRO A 623 75.40 0.27 5.66
C PRO A 623 73.91 -0.04 5.28
N ASN A 624 73.56 0.01 4.00
CA ASN A 624 73.26 -1.10 3.04
C ASN A 624 71.79 -1.53 2.91
N SER A 625 71.24 -1.44 1.68
CA SER A 625 70.60 -2.51 0.87
C SER A 625 69.66 -1.90 -0.18
N VAL A 626 70.02 -1.81 -1.46
CA VAL A 626 69.74 -2.80 -2.53
C VAL A 626 68.24 -3.04 -2.78
N GLY A 627 67.75 -2.70 -3.98
CA GLY A 627 66.51 -3.32 -4.51
C GLY A 627 65.70 -2.54 -5.55
N LYS A 628 66.14 -2.59 -6.82
CA LYS A 628 65.36 -2.64 -8.09
C LYS A 628 63.90 -2.11 -8.14
N LEU A 629 63.65 -1.19 -9.08
CA LEU A 629 62.39 -1.06 -9.83
C LEU A 629 62.16 -2.30 -10.73
N PRO A 630 60.92 -2.73 -10.98
CA PRO A 630 60.27 -2.54 -12.30
C PRO A 630 58.72 -2.44 -12.20
N ALA A 631 57.86 -2.32 -13.22
CA ALA A 631 57.78 -1.79 -14.61
C ALA A 631 56.29 -1.97 -15.03
N ILE A 632 55.62 -0.93 -15.54
CA ILE A 632 55.07 -0.75 -16.91
C ILE A 632 53.86 -1.66 -17.30
N ALA A 633 52.93 -1.02 -18.04
CA ALA A 633 51.78 -1.52 -18.82
C ALA A 633 50.45 -1.25 -18.10
N THR A 634 49.54 -0.42 -18.60
CA THR A 634 49.21 0.04 -19.96
C THR A 634 48.77 1.49 -19.99
#